data_AF-A0A2D4LB62-F1
#
_entry.id   AF-A0A2D4LB62-F1
#
_cell.length_a   1.000
_cell.length_b   1.000
_cell.length_c   1.000
_cell.angle_alpha   90.00
_cell.angle_beta   90.00
_cell.angle_gamma   90.00
#
_symmetry.space_group_name_H-M   'P 1'
#
loop_
_entity.id
_entity.type
_entity.pdbx_description
1 polymer ?
#
loop_
_entity_poly.entity_id
_entity_poly.type
_entity_poly.pdbx_seq_one_letter_code
_entity_poly.pdbx_strand_id
1 'polypeptide(L)'
;AHGHMDFPLCTLRYFPSNIQHTIQWARNQFEDLFTRRAEDTNKFLRDPTFFEKEGMETWEMLNLVKMSLKEPPHCWQDCVGWARKLWERLFCHDILQLLYNYPPEHETNSGLPFWSGSKRCPHQLQFDYNNTTHKNFIVFASHLFAKTHRLLVHEDEATTFQVLLELHFPPFQPHKGMHIPATDEEIPTLPNQTRLEELKQEWGKLKEELERDSDLLSGHMEPLYFEK
;
A
#
# COMPACT_ATOMS: atom_id res chain seq x y z
N ALA A 1 20.93 18.20 -15.14
CA ALA A 1 21.02 16.73 -15.16
C ALA A 1 20.77 16.19 -13.76
N HIS A 2 19.53 15.81 -13.43
CA HIS A 2 19.24 15.08 -12.20
C HIS A 2 19.26 13.60 -12.59
N GLY A 3 20.36 12.91 -12.30
CA GLY A 3 20.41 11.46 -12.46
C GLY A 3 19.29 10.85 -11.63
N HIS A 4 18.48 10.00 -12.25
CA HIS A 4 17.62 9.09 -11.51
C HIS A 4 18.51 8.33 -10.53
N MET A 5 18.29 8.54 -9.23
CA MET A 5 19.04 7.86 -8.19
C MET A 5 18.38 6.48 -8.03
N ASP A 6 18.84 5.52 -8.85
CA ASP A 6 18.32 4.15 -8.83
C ASP A 6 18.86 3.41 -7.61
N PHE A 7 18.04 3.34 -6.58
CA PHE A 7 18.31 2.54 -5.39
C PHE A 7 17.79 1.11 -5.57
N PRO A 8 18.46 0.08 -4.98
CA PRO A 8 17.94 -1.29 -5.00
C PRO A 8 16.53 -1.38 -4.40
N LEU A 9 15.68 -2.23 -4.97
CA LEU A 9 14.27 -2.38 -4.58
C LEU A 9 14.13 -2.82 -3.12
N CYS A 10 14.93 -3.79 -2.67
CA CYS A 10 14.93 -4.24 -1.28
C CYS A 10 15.38 -3.14 -0.33
N THR A 11 16.29 -2.26 -0.77
CA THR A 11 16.73 -1.11 0.03
C THR A 11 15.61 -0.10 0.20
N LEU A 12 14.85 0.19 -0.85
CA LEU A 12 13.70 1.09 -0.75
C LEU A 12 12.55 0.48 0.05
N ARG A 13 12.26 -0.81 -0.15
CA ARG A 13 11.07 -1.47 0.40
C ARG A 13 11.24 -1.94 1.84
N TYR A 14 12.42 -2.42 2.23
CA TYR A 14 12.63 -3.11 3.51
C TYR A 14 13.82 -2.58 4.32
N PHE A 15 14.91 -2.17 3.67
CA PHE A 15 16.15 -1.82 4.36
C PHE A 15 16.65 -0.39 4.07
N PRO A 16 15.83 0.66 4.27
CA PRO A 16 16.30 2.03 4.10
C PRO A 16 17.33 2.37 5.18
N SER A 17 18.42 3.02 4.78
CA SER A 17 19.52 3.36 5.69
C SER A 17 19.74 4.85 5.85
N ASN A 18 19.24 5.65 4.91
CA ASN A 18 19.35 7.11 4.89
C ASN A 18 18.05 7.78 4.43
N ILE A 19 17.98 9.10 4.58
CA ILE A 19 16.79 9.90 4.29
C ILE A 19 16.39 9.87 2.80
N GLN A 20 17.33 9.72 1.87
CA GLN A 20 17.02 9.66 0.44
C GLN A 20 16.25 8.39 0.09
N HIS A 21 16.57 7.26 0.74
CA HIS A 21 15.82 6.02 0.56
C HIS A 21 14.37 6.17 1.03
N THR A 22 14.14 6.80 2.19
CA THR A 22 12.79 7.01 2.71
C THR A 22 12.00 8.04 1.89
N ILE A 23 12.65 9.06 1.33
CA ILE A 23 12.01 10.02 0.42
C ILE A 23 11.58 9.33 -0.87
N GLN A 24 12.47 8.52 -1.47
CA GLN A 24 12.13 7.77 -2.68
C GLN A 24 11.04 6.73 -2.41
N TRP A 25 11.08 6.03 -1.27
CA TRP A 25 10.00 5.14 -0.83
C TRP A 25 8.68 5.89 -0.70
N ALA A 26 8.66 7.06 -0.05
CA ALA A 26 7.44 7.85 0.13
C ALA A 26 6.86 8.33 -1.20
N ARG A 27 7.73 8.70 -2.16
CA ARG A 27 7.31 9.02 -3.52
C ARG A 27 6.70 7.82 -4.24
N ASN A 28 7.32 6.64 -4.14
CA ASN A 28 6.76 5.41 -4.71
C ASN A 28 5.40 5.08 -4.08
N GLN A 29 5.26 5.24 -2.76
CA GLN A 29 3.97 5.08 -2.08
C GLN A 29 2.92 6.02 -2.65
N PHE A 30 3.25 7.31 -2.85
CA PHE A 30 2.34 8.28 -3.45
C PHE A 30 1.90 7.84 -4.86
N GLU A 31 2.86 7.49 -5.72
CA GLU A 31 2.58 7.09 -7.11
C GLU A 31 1.73 5.80 -7.16
N ASP A 32 2.03 4.82 -6.30
CA ASP A 32 1.27 3.58 -6.19
C ASP A 32 -0.15 3.81 -5.64
N LEU A 33 -0.30 4.69 -4.64
CA LEU A 33 -1.58 4.94 -3.95
C LEU A 33 -2.54 5.79 -4.79
N PHE A 34 -2.03 6.84 -5.44
CA PHE A 34 -2.87 7.92 -5.98
C PHE A 34 -2.75 8.09 -7.50
N THR A 35 -1.71 7.54 -8.13
CA THR A 35 -1.55 7.56 -9.60
C THR A 35 -1.96 6.21 -10.19
N ARG A 36 -1.14 5.17 -9.96
CA ARG A 36 -1.27 3.87 -10.62
C ARG A 36 -2.61 3.20 -10.33
N ARG A 37 -3.03 3.18 -9.07
CA ARG A 37 -4.36 2.64 -8.69
C ARG A 37 -5.51 3.29 -9.46
N ALA A 38 -5.49 4.61 -9.59
CA ALA A 38 -6.54 5.33 -10.31
C ALA A 38 -6.48 5.04 -11.81
N GLU A 39 -5.29 5.03 -12.40
CA GLU A 39 -5.10 4.67 -13.81
C GLU A 39 -5.56 3.25 -14.09
N ASP A 40 -5.17 2.29 -13.27
CA ASP A 40 -5.46 0.88 -13.45
C ASP A 40 -6.95 0.59 -13.22
N THR A 41 -7.58 1.24 -12.23
CA THR A 41 -9.03 1.18 -12.04
C THR A 41 -9.76 1.76 -13.23
N ASN A 42 -9.32 2.92 -13.74
CA ASN A 42 -9.93 3.52 -14.93
C ASN A 42 -9.74 2.68 -16.20
N LYS A 43 -8.57 2.05 -16.40
CA LYS A 43 -8.32 1.11 -17.50
C LYS A 43 -9.29 -0.07 -17.41
N PHE A 44 -9.42 -0.65 -16.21
CA PHE A 44 -10.34 -1.74 -15.94
C PHE A 44 -11.80 -1.37 -16.21
N LEU A 45 -12.26 -0.21 -15.75
CA LEU A 45 -13.63 0.25 -16.00
C LEU A 45 -13.93 0.53 -17.48
N ARG A 46 -12.91 0.87 -18.29
CA ARG A 46 -13.05 1.08 -19.74
C ARG A 46 -13.12 -0.24 -20.52
N ASP A 47 -12.28 -1.20 -20.17
CA ASP A 47 -12.25 -2.52 -20.79
C ASP A 47 -11.91 -3.61 -19.75
N PRO A 48 -12.93 -4.21 -19.11
CA PRO A 48 -12.72 -5.32 -18.18
C PRO A 48 -12.03 -6.53 -18.81
N THR A 49 -12.09 -6.69 -20.14
CA THR A 49 -11.47 -7.81 -20.87
C THR A 49 -9.98 -7.60 -21.15
N PHE A 50 -9.44 -6.40 -20.90
CA PHE A 50 -8.02 -6.10 -21.05
C PHE A 50 -7.15 -7.06 -20.24
N PHE A 51 -7.59 -7.37 -19.02
CA PHE A 51 -6.88 -8.22 -18.07
C PHE A 51 -6.90 -9.71 -18.43
N GLU A 52 -7.81 -10.11 -19.34
CA GLU A 52 -7.87 -11.48 -19.86
C GLU A 52 -6.86 -11.69 -21.00
N LYS A 53 -6.37 -10.61 -21.63
CA LYS A 53 -5.51 -10.65 -22.83
C LYS A 53 -4.04 -10.41 -22.53
N GLU A 54 -3.72 -9.62 -21.51
CA GLU A 54 -2.35 -9.35 -21.04
C GLU A 54 -1.98 -10.37 -19.94
N GLY A 55 -0.78 -10.97 -20.02
CA GLY A 55 -0.36 -12.13 -19.22
C GLY A 55 -0.26 -11.96 -17.70
N MET A 56 0.58 -12.77 -17.03
CA MET A 56 0.64 -12.90 -15.56
C MET A 56 0.90 -11.61 -14.76
N GLU A 57 1.51 -10.59 -15.34
CA GLU A 57 1.80 -9.30 -14.67
C GLU A 57 0.52 -8.50 -14.35
N THR A 58 -0.59 -8.82 -15.03
CA THR A 58 -1.87 -8.12 -14.94
C THR A 58 -2.69 -8.48 -13.70
N TRP A 59 -2.29 -9.51 -12.93
CA TRP A 59 -3.11 -10.03 -11.82
C TRP A 59 -2.90 -9.30 -10.48
N GLU A 60 -1.72 -8.72 -10.23
CA GLU A 60 -1.52 -7.87 -9.04
C GLU A 60 -2.31 -6.55 -9.17
N MET A 61 -2.43 -6.04 -10.40
CA MET A 61 -3.26 -4.89 -10.75
C MET A 61 -4.72 -5.12 -10.36
N LEU A 62 -5.24 -6.35 -10.50
CA LEU A 62 -6.64 -6.68 -10.16
C LEU A 62 -6.96 -6.57 -8.68
N ASN A 63 -6.03 -6.97 -7.81
CA ASN A 63 -6.26 -6.81 -6.37
C ASN A 63 -6.33 -5.33 -5.98
N LEU A 64 -5.50 -4.49 -6.61
CA LEU A 64 -5.54 -3.04 -6.39
C LEU A 64 -6.84 -2.42 -6.89
N VAL A 65 -7.30 -2.79 -8.09
CA VAL A 65 -8.58 -2.36 -8.65
C VAL A 65 -9.75 -2.78 -7.76
N LYS A 66 -9.77 -4.04 -7.33
CA LYS A 66 -10.79 -4.59 -6.41
C LYS A 66 -10.89 -3.76 -5.13
N MET A 67 -9.78 -3.43 -4.51
CA MET A 67 -9.78 -2.61 -3.28
C MET A 67 -10.35 -1.22 -3.55
N SER A 68 -10.00 -0.58 -4.66
CA SER A 68 -10.52 0.74 -5.04
C SER A 68 -12.03 0.73 -5.31
N LEU A 69 -12.56 -0.37 -5.86
CA LEU A 69 -13.99 -0.50 -6.20
C LEU A 69 -14.85 -0.92 -5.01
N LYS A 70 -14.33 -1.73 -4.08
CA LYS A 70 -15.13 -2.25 -2.94
C LYS A 70 -15.28 -1.27 -1.79
N GLU A 71 -14.32 -0.37 -1.60
CA GLU A 71 -14.30 0.57 -0.47
C GLU A 71 -14.15 2.03 -0.94
N PRO A 72 -15.02 2.55 -1.82
CA PRO A 72 -14.97 3.96 -2.20
C PRO A 72 -15.36 4.84 -1.00
N PRO A 73 -14.68 5.97 -0.76
CA PRO A 73 -15.06 6.91 0.29
C PRO A 73 -16.31 7.69 -0.13
N HIS A 74 -17.21 7.95 0.82
CA HIS A 74 -18.42 8.76 0.61
C HIS A 74 -18.38 10.07 1.40
N CYS A 75 -17.51 10.17 2.40
CA CYS A 75 -17.37 11.34 3.27
C CYS A 75 -15.94 11.47 3.83
N TRP A 76 -15.68 12.57 4.56
CA TRP A 76 -14.39 12.81 5.21
C TRP A 76 -14.01 11.69 6.20
N GLN A 77 -14.99 11.17 6.93
CA GLN A 77 -14.80 10.09 7.90
C GLN A 77 -14.21 8.84 7.26
N ASP A 78 -14.71 8.46 6.08
CA ASP A 78 -14.21 7.31 5.33
C ASP A 78 -12.75 7.53 4.91
N CYS A 79 -12.42 8.75 4.46
CA CYS A 79 -11.06 9.11 4.09
C CYS A 79 -10.10 9.05 5.28
N VAL A 80 -10.51 9.55 6.45
CA VAL A 80 -9.73 9.47 7.70
C VAL A 80 -9.55 8.01 8.13
N GLY A 81 -10.61 7.21 8.08
CA GLY A 81 -10.55 5.78 8.39
C GLY A 81 -9.59 5.02 7.47
N TRP A 82 -9.64 5.30 6.17
CA TRP A 82 -8.70 4.75 5.19
C TRP A 82 -7.25 5.17 5.47
N ALA A 83 -7.01 6.46 5.70
CA ALA A 83 -5.68 6.99 5.98
C ALA A 83 -5.09 6.38 7.26
N ARG A 84 -5.92 6.18 8.29
CA ARG A 84 -5.49 5.56 9.54
C ARG A 84 -5.16 4.08 9.37
N LYS A 85 -5.96 3.33 8.59
CA LYS A 85 -5.64 1.93 8.21
C LYS A 85 -4.34 1.85 7.42
N LEU A 86 -4.12 2.77 6.48
CA LEU A 86 -2.88 2.86 5.71
C LEU A 86 -1.67 3.12 6.62
N TRP A 87 -1.79 4.07 7.56
CA TRP A 87 -0.74 4.36 8.53
C TRP A 87 -0.39 3.10 9.36
N GLU A 88 -1.39 2.38 9.86
CA GLU A 88 -1.19 1.15 10.65
C GLU A 88 -0.41 0.12 9.85
N ARG A 89 -0.79 -0.08 8.59
CA ARG A 89 -0.11 -1.02 7.70
C ARG A 89 1.36 -0.63 7.53
N LEU A 90 1.62 0.59 7.06
CA LEU A 90 2.96 1.01 6.64
C LEU A 90 3.97 1.14 7.79
N PHE A 91 3.53 1.64 8.94
CA PHE A 91 4.44 2.04 10.03
C PHE A 91 4.37 1.12 11.26
N CYS A 92 3.40 0.21 11.32
CA CYS A 92 3.25 -0.77 12.38
C CYS A 92 3.30 -2.19 11.82
N HIS A 93 2.26 -2.65 11.11
CA HIS A 93 2.14 -4.07 10.72
C HIS A 93 3.22 -4.54 9.75
N ASP A 94 3.57 -3.76 8.72
CA ASP A 94 4.63 -4.13 7.77
C ASP A 94 6.00 -4.22 8.47
N ILE A 95 6.23 -3.36 9.48
CA ILE A 95 7.43 -3.39 10.32
C ILE A 95 7.44 -4.62 11.23
N LEU A 96 6.30 -4.93 11.86
CA LEU A 96 6.17 -6.13 12.69
C LEU A 96 6.34 -7.41 11.86
N GLN A 97 5.84 -7.43 10.62
CA GLN A 97 6.06 -8.52 9.69
C GLN A 97 7.54 -8.66 9.33
N LEU A 98 8.23 -7.56 9.05
CA LEU A 98 9.67 -7.56 8.80
C LEU A 98 10.46 -8.11 9.99
N LEU A 99 10.10 -7.71 11.22
CA LEU A 99 10.72 -8.19 12.45
C LEU A 99 10.36 -9.65 12.78
N TYR A 100 9.19 -10.13 12.37
CA TYR A 100 8.84 -11.55 12.47
C TYR A 100 9.72 -12.40 11.54
N ASN A 101 9.98 -11.91 10.33
CA ASN A 101 10.86 -12.57 9.36
C ASN A 101 12.34 -12.51 9.77
N TYR A 102 12.78 -11.37 10.27
CA TYR A 102 14.15 -11.10 10.71
C TYR A 102 14.13 -10.49 12.12
N PRO A 103 14.05 -11.33 13.17
CA PRO A 103 14.11 -10.85 14.56
C PRO A 103 15.36 -10.00 14.83
N PRO A 104 15.37 -9.12 15.85
CA PRO A 104 16.54 -8.30 16.20
C PRO A 104 17.84 -9.11 16.37
N GLU A 105 17.73 -10.32 16.88
CA GLU A 105 18.79 -11.30 17.11
C GLU A 105 19.09 -12.21 15.92
N HIS A 106 18.45 -12.00 14.75
CA HIS A 106 18.64 -12.88 13.59
C HIS A 106 20.09 -12.88 13.12
N GLU A 107 20.63 -14.08 12.90
CA GLU A 107 21.97 -14.30 12.35
C GLU A 107 21.88 -14.84 10.93
N THR A 108 22.80 -14.41 10.07
CA THR A 108 22.96 -14.99 8.73
C THR A 108 23.49 -16.43 8.81
N ASN A 109 23.47 -17.16 7.69
CA ASN A 109 24.06 -18.50 7.60
C ASN A 109 25.55 -18.57 7.97
N SER A 110 26.25 -17.43 7.98
CA SER A 110 27.66 -17.32 8.40
C SER A 110 27.83 -16.97 9.89
N GLY A 111 26.75 -16.91 10.67
CA GLY A 111 26.77 -16.56 12.10
C GLY A 111 27.02 -15.08 12.38
N LEU A 112 26.79 -14.20 11.41
CA LEU A 112 26.92 -12.75 11.60
C LEU A 112 25.54 -12.12 11.85
N PRO A 113 25.42 -11.06 12.66
CA PRO A 113 24.15 -10.36 12.85
C PRO A 113 23.58 -9.84 11.52
N PHE A 114 22.31 -10.17 11.23
CA PHE A 114 21.61 -9.71 10.03
C PHE A 114 21.43 -8.20 10.01
N TRP A 115 21.07 -7.61 11.15
CA TRP A 115 20.92 -6.17 11.35
C TRP A 115 22.28 -5.50 11.58
N SER A 116 23.11 -5.47 10.55
CA SER A 116 24.44 -4.85 10.59
C SER A 116 24.73 -4.04 9.32
N GLY A 117 25.76 -3.18 9.39
CA GLY A 117 26.18 -2.34 8.26
C GLY A 117 25.08 -1.39 7.81
N SER A 118 24.59 -1.56 6.58
CA SER A 118 23.50 -0.75 6.02
C SER A 118 22.10 -1.19 6.47
N LYS A 119 21.93 -2.40 7.02
CA LYS A 119 20.64 -2.90 7.51
C LYS A 119 20.40 -2.42 8.94
N ARG A 120 19.48 -1.47 9.09
CA ARG A 120 19.10 -0.91 10.40
C ARG A 120 17.86 -1.62 10.92
N CYS A 121 17.94 -2.20 12.12
CA CYS A 121 16.79 -2.84 12.75
C CYS A 121 15.68 -1.79 13.00
N PRO A 122 14.49 -1.95 12.41
CA PRO A 122 13.40 -0.99 12.58
C PRO A 122 12.68 -1.22 13.90
N HIS A 123 11.85 -0.25 14.29
CA HIS A 123 10.89 -0.39 15.38
C HIS A 123 9.53 0.03 14.85
N GLN A 124 8.48 -0.67 15.24
CA GLN A 124 7.12 -0.23 14.93
C GLN A 124 6.86 1.14 15.55
N LEU A 125 6.04 1.94 14.88
CA LEU A 125 5.53 3.18 15.45
C LEU A 125 4.19 2.93 16.15
N GLN A 126 3.98 3.61 17.27
CA GLN A 126 2.66 3.73 17.88
C GLN A 126 2.01 5.03 17.38
N PHE A 127 0.77 4.93 16.91
CA PHE A 127 0.06 6.10 16.41
C PHE A 127 -0.20 7.07 17.56
N ASP A 128 0.03 8.36 17.30
CA ASP A 128 -0.20 9.44 18.25
C ASP A 128 -0.66 10.67 17.48
N TYR A 129 -1.90 11.11 17.72
CA TYR A 129 -2.46 12.28 17.02
C TYR A 129 -1.84 13.61 17.48
N ASN A 130 -1.15 13.64 18.61
CA ASN A 130 -0.41 14.82 19.06
C ASN A 130 0.95 14.96 18.35
N ASN A 131 1.43 13.90 17.69
CA ASN A 131 2.62 13.96 16.86
C ASN A 131 2.28 14.63 15.52
N THR A 132 2.93 15.76 15.22
CA THR A 132 2.70 16.53 13.99
C THR A 132 2.87 15.71 12.73
N THR A 133 3.86 14.80 12.66
CA THR A 133 4.10 13.97 11.48
C THR A 133 2.99 12.94 11.28
N HIS A 134 2.52 12.32 12.35
CA HIS A 134 1.40 11.37 12.30
C HIS A 134 0.10 12.07 11.91
N LYS A 135 -0.21 13.21 12.52
CA LYS A 135 -1.38 14.04 12.18
C LYS A 135 -1.36 14.45 10.71
N ASN A 136 -0.23 15.00 10.25
CA ASN A 136 -0.08 15.44 8.86
C ASN A 136 -0.25 14.29 7.87
N PHE A 137 0.29 13.10 8.18
CA PHE A 137 0.07 11.93 7.33
C PHE A 137 -1.41 11.62 7.18
N ILE A 138 -2.18 11.58 8.28
CA ILE A 138 -3.61 11.29 8.24
C ILE A 138 -4.36 12.33 7.40
N VAL A 139 -4.13 13.61 7.66
CA VAL A 139 -4.82 14.70 6.95
C VAL A 139 -4.49 14.68 5.46
N PHE A 140 -3.21 14.62 5.10
CA PHE A 140 -2.81 14.65 3.68
C PHE A 140 -3.22 13.39 2.92
N ALA A 141 -3.07 12.21 3.52
CA ALA A 141 -3.52 10.97 2.89
C ALA A 141 -5.04 10.97 2.69
N SER A 142 -5.81 11.51 3.64
CA SER A 142 -7.28 11.62 3.53
C SER A 142 -7.69 12.55 2.39
N HIS A 143 -7.07 13.72 2.27
CA HIS A 143 -7.33 14.66 1.17
C HIS A 143 -6.95 14.09 -0.19
N LEU A 144 -5.80 13.43 -0.30
CA LEU A 144 -5.37 12.80 -1.54
C LEU A 144 -6.32 11.68 -1.94
N PHE A 145 -6.75 10.84 -0.99
CA PHE A 145 -7.72 9.78 -1.25
C PHE A 145 -9.08 10.34 -1.71
N ALA A 146 -9.60 11.37 -1.03
CA ALA A 146 -10.82 12.06 -1.45
C ALA A 146 -10.68 12.63 -2.86
N LYS A 147 -9.57 13.33 -3.16
CA LYS A 147 -9.30 13.91 -4.48
C LYS A 147 -9.20 12.84 -5.57
N THR A 148 -8.52 11.73 -5.31
CA THR A 148 -8.43 10.59 -6.22
C THR A 148 -9.81 9.97 -6.52
N HIS A 149 -10.73 9.99 -5.55
CA HIS A 149 -12.11 9.55 -5.74
C HIS A 149 -13.07 10.69 -6.18
N ARG A 150 -12.54 11.87 -6.52
CA ARG A 150 -13.31 13.07 -6.90
C ARG A 150 -14.38 13.47 -5.88
N LEU A 151 -14.14 13.14 -4.62
CA LEU A 151 -15.00 13.46 -3.50
C LEU A 151 -14.62 14.85 -2.95
N LEU A 152 -15.58 15.77 -2.96
CA LEU A 152 -15.42 17.04 -2.26
C LEU A 152 -15.62 16.79 -0.76
N VAL A 153 -14.57 17.01 0.01
CA VAL A 153 -14.58 16.87 1.47
C VAL A 153 -14.14 18.18 2.12
N HIS A 154 -14.69 18.44 3.30
CA HIS A 154 -14.21 19.49 4.18
C HIS A 154 -13.52 18.83 5.37
N GLU A 155 -12.28 19.23 5.62
CA GLU A 155 -11.56 18.81 6.81
C GLU A 155 -12.27 19.33 8.07
N ASP A 156 -12.53 18.42 9.00
CA ASP A 156 -13.04 18.75 10.32
C ASP A 156 -12.20 18.05 11.38
N GLU A 157 -11.54 18.83 12.23
CA GLU A 157 -10.62 18.33 13.24
C GLU A 157 -11.36 17.51 14.30
N ALA A 158 -12.57 17.93 14.69
CA ALA A 158 -13.37 17.22 15.68
C ALA A 158 -13.79 15.84 15.16
N THR A 159 -14.32 15.78 13.93
CA THR A 159 -14.64 14.51 13.25
C THR A 159 -13.41 13.64 13.07
N THR A 160 -12.27 14.22 12.67
CA THR A 160 -11.01 13.47 12.51
C THR A 160 -10.63 12.79 13.82
N PHE A 161 -10.64 13.54 14.92
CA PHE A 161 -10.33 13.00 16.23
C PHE A 161 -11.32 11.91 16.67
N GLN A 162 -12.63 12.12 16.45
CA GLN A 162 -13.66 11.15 16.79
C GLN A 162 -13.47 9.82 16.05
N VAL A 163 -13.25 9.87 14.73
CA VAL A 163 -12.97 8.67 13.92
C VAL A 163 -11.74 7.93 14.44
N LEU A 164 -10.67 8.66 14.76
CA LEU A 164 -9.43 8.06 15.26
C LEU A 164 -9.58 7.40 16.65
N LEU A 165 -10.47 7.92 17.50
CA LEU A 165 -10.80 7.30 18.79
C LEU A 165 -11.64 6.03 18.64
N GLU A 166 -12.57 6.01 17.70
CA GLU A 166 -13.49 4.88 17.49
C GLU A 166 -12.87 3.72 16.70
N LEU A 167 -11.80 4.00 15.97
CA LEU A 167 -11.21 3.03 15.07
C LEU A 167 -10.26 2.09 15.82
N HIS A 168 -10.69 0.85 15.97
CA HIS A 168 -9.94 -0.20 16.66
C HIS A 168 -9.32 -1.16 15.64
N PHE A 169 -8.03 -1.44 15.79
CA PHE A 169 -7.32 -2.41 14.96
C PHE A 169 -7.21 -3.76 15.67
N PRO A 170 -7.40 -4.88 14.96
CA PRO A 170 -7.01 -6.17 15.51
C PRO A 170 -5.49 -6.18 15.75
N PRO A 171 -5.01 -6.90 16.77
CA PRO A 171 -3.58 -7.05 16.99
C PRO A 171 -2.93 -7.71 15.77
N PHE A 172 -1.69 -7.31 15.49
CA PHE A 172 -0.89 -7.88 14.40
C PHE A 172 -0.84 -9.41 14.49
N GLN A 173 -1.08 -10.06 13.35
CA GLN A 173 -0.90 -11.50 13.17
C GLN A 173 0.11 -11.75 12.05
N PRO A 174 1.23 -12.44 12.32
CA PRO A 174 2.25 -12.66 11.31
C PRO A 174 1.77 -13.61 10.21
N HIS A 175 2.05 -13.24 8.97
CA HIS A 175 1.85 -14.08 7.80
C HIS A 175 2.95 -15.14 7.74
N LYS A 176 2.68 -16.30 8.35
CA LYS A 176 3.62 -17.43 8.37
C LYS A 176 3.96 -17.87 6.95
N GLY A 177 5.24 -18.03 6.65
CA GLY A 177 5.73 -18.46 5.33
C GLY A 177 5.83 -17.34 4.29
N MET A 178 5.50 -16.09 4.63
CA MET A 178 5.82 -14.94 3.78
C MET A 178 7.34 -14.83 3.66
N HIS A 179 7.86 -14.78 2.43
CA HIS A 179 9.27 -14.52 2.16
C HIS A 179 9.49 -13.02 1.94
N ILE A 180 10.42 -12.43 2.68
CA ILE A 180 10.88 -11.05 2.45
C ILE A 180 12.29 -11.16 1.87
N PRO A 181 12.54 -10.70 0.64
CA PRO A 181 13.87 -10.78 0.03
C PRO A 181 14.85 -9.83 0.74
N ALA A 182 16.03 -10.35 1.09
CA ALA A 182 17.11 -9.58 1.70
C ALA A 182 17.94 -8.80 0.66
N THR A 183 17.92 -9.25 -0.60
CA THR A 183 18.59 -8.64 -1.75
C THR A 183 17.71 -8.70 -2.99
N ASP A 184 18.00 -7.87 -3.99
CA ASP A 184 17.17 -7.79 -5.21
C ASP A 184 17.19 -9.10 -6.02
N GLU A 185 18.25 -9.89 -5.93
CA GLU A 185 18.35 -11.21 -6.57
C GLU A 185 17.39 -12.26 -5.98
N GLU A 186 16.95 -12.06 -4.73
CA GLU A 186 15.98 -12.94 -4.06
C GLU A 186 14.53 -12.56 -4.39
N ILE A 187 14.30 -11.43 -5.08
CA ILE A 187 12.96 -11.04 -5.51
C ILE A 187 12.48 -12.04 -6.57
N PRO A 188 11.35 -12.74 -6.35
CA PRO A 188 10.80 -13.65 -7.35
C PRO A 188 10.48 -12.89 -8.64
N THR A 189 10.95 -13.40 -9.78
CA THR A 189 10.71 -12.79 -11.09
C THR A 189 9.31 -13.09 -11.64
N LEU A 190 8.61 -14.10 -11.09
CA LEU A 190 7.27 -14.52 -11.50
C LEU A 190 6.45 -14.93 -10.27
N PRO A 191 5.13 -14.65 -10.24
CA PRO A 191 4.24 -15.21 -9.23
C PRO A 191 4.28 -16.74 -9.25
N ASN A 192 4.34 -17.38 -8.08
CA ASN A 192 4.27 -18.84 -8.00
C ASN A 192 2.89 -19.34 -8.50
N GLN A 193 2.83 -20.51 -9.11
CA GLN A 193 1.66 -21.02 -9.85
C GLN A 193 0.39 -21.11 -8.99
N THR A 194 0.52 -21.42 -7.70
CA THR A 194 -0.58 -21.39 -6.72
C THR A 194 -1.18 -20.00 -6.54
N ARG A 195 -0.34 -18.96 -6.48
CA ARG A 195 -0.78 -17.57 -6.32
C ARG A 195 -1.54 -17.09 -7.56
N LEU A 196 -1.12 -17.53 -8.74
CA LEU A 196 -1.83 -17.25 -9.98
C LEU A 196 -3.24 -17.85 -9.98
N GLU A 197 -3.41 -19.08 -9.48
CA GLU A 197 -4.71 -19.73 -9.39
C GLU A 197 -5.66 -19.03 -8.41
N GLU A 198 -5.14 -18.59 -7.25
CA GLU A 198 -5.90 -17.76 -6.30
C GLU A 198 -6.39 -16.45 -6.95
N LEU A 199 -5.49 -15.73 -7.62
CA LEU A 199 -5.82 -14.46 -8.27
C LEU A 199 -6.88 -14.63 -9.36
N LYS A 200 -6.83 -15.74 -10.12
CA LYS A 200 -7.86 -16.11 -11.11
C LYS A 200 -9.22 -16.36 -10.47
N GLN A 201 -9.26 -17.04 -9.33
CA GLN A 201 -10.52 -17.27 -8.61
C GLN A 201 -11.10 -15.97 -8.03
N GLU A 202 -10.25 -15.12 -7.45
CA GLU A 202 -10.67 -13.82 -6.92
C GLU A 202 -11.23 -12.90 -8.00
N TRP A 203 -10.65 -12.95 -9.20
CA TRP A 203 -11.14 -12.23 -10.37
C TRP A 203 -12.52 -12.69 -10.83
N GLY A 204 -12.73 -14.01 -10.94
CA GLY A 204 -14.05 -14.55 -11.31
C GLY A 204 -15.14 -14.02 -10.38
N LYS A 205 -14.87 -14.01 -9.07
CA LYS A 205 -15.78 -13.44 -8.06
C LYS A 205 -16.01 -11.94 -8.24
N LEU A 206 -14.95 -11.17 -8.47
CA LEU A 206 -15.06 -9.73 -8.68
C LEU A 206 -15.90 -9.41 -9.92
N LYS A 207 -15.72 -10.16 -11.01
CA LYS A 207 -16.48 -10.00 -12.24
C LYS A 207 -17.97 -10.27 -12.01
N GLU A 208 -18.32 -11.36 -11.33
CA GLU A 208 -19.71 -11.66 -10.95
C GLU A 208 -20.32 -10.56 -10.06
N GLU A 209 -19.56 -9.98 -9.13
CA GLU A 209 -20.02 -8.86 -8.30
C GLU A 209 -20.27 -7.60 -9.13
N LEU A 210 -19.36 -7.26 -10.05
CA LEU A 210 -19.47 -6.09 -10.93
C LEU A 210 -20.61 -6.22 -11.94
N GLU A 211 -20.87 -7.41 -12.45
CA GLU A 211 -22.02 -7.69 -13.32
C GLU A 211 -23.36 -7.54 -12.56
N ARG A 212 -23.34 -7.77 -11.25
CA ARG A 212 -24.53 -7.63 -10.38
C ARG A 212 -24.78 -6.20 -9.92
N ASP A 213 -23.74 -5.37 -9.84
CA ASP A 213 -23.81 -3.99 -9.34
C ASP A 213 -23.20 -3.04 -10.37
N SER A 214 -24.04 -2.57 -11.29
CA SER A 214 -23.64 -1.65 -12.36
C SER A 214 -23.17 -0.29 -11.85
N ASP A 215 -23.50 0.08 -10.61
CA ASP A 215 -23.08 1.36 -10.04
C ASP A 215 -21.57 1.36 -9.72
N LEU A 216 -20.99 0.19 -9.44
CA LEU A 216 -19.53 0.01 -9.28
C LEU A 216 -18.76 0.33 -10.58
N LEU A 217 -19.42 0.23 -11.75
CA LEU A 217 -18.79 0.50 -13.05
C LEU A 217 -18.81 1.99 -13.45
N SER A 218 -19.54 2.83 -12.71
CA SER A 218 -19.76 4.23 -13.06
C SER A 218 -18.66 5.19 -12.55
N GLY A 219 -17.81 4.74 -11.63
CA GLY A 219 -16.87 5.58 -10.89
C GLY A 219 -15.52 5.79 -11.58
N HIS A 220 -15.36 6.88 -12.33
CA HIS A 220 -14.03 7.29 -12.80
C HIS A 220 -13.20 7.95 -11.69
N MET A 221 -12.01 7.42 -11.41
CA MET A 221 -11.03 7.98 -10.48
C MET A 221 -10.19 9.07 -11.15
N GLU A 222 -9.60 9.96 -10.34
CA GLU A 222 -8.66 11.01 -10.77
C GLU A 222 -7.22 10.62 -10.41
N PRO A 223 -6.37 10.21 -11.37
CA PRO A 223 -4.95 9.98 -11.12
C PRO A 223 -4.26 11.28 -10.68
N LEU A 224 -3.55 11.24 -9.56
CA LEU A 224 -2.79 12.38 -9.07
C LEU A 224 -1.32 12.19 -9.42
N TYR A 225 -0.76 13.14 -10.17
CA TYR A 225 0.66 13.13 -10.52
C TYR A 225 1.45 14.00 -9.55
N PHE A 226 2.68 13.59 -9.27
CA PHE A 226 3.56 14.32 -8.38
C PHE A 226 4.01 15.65 -9.02
N GLU A 227 3.67 16.77 -8.40
CA GLU A 227 4.11 18.12 -8.78
C GLU A 227 4.95 18.71 -7.63
N LYS A 228 6.06 19.38 -7.97
CA LYS A 228 7.01 19.95 -7.01
C LYS A 228 6.75 21.41 -6.70
#